data_AF-A0A9E3I959-F1
#
_entry.id   AF-A0A9E3I959-F1
#
_cell.length_a   1.000
_cell.length_b   1.000
_cell.length_c   1.000
_cell.angle_alpha   90.00
_cell.angle_beta   90.00
_cell.angle_gamma   90.00
#
_symmetry.space_group_name_H-M   'P 1'
#
loop_
_entity.id
_entity.type
_entity.pdbx_description
1 polymer ?
#
loop_
_entity_poly.entity_id
_entity_poly.type
_entity_poly.pdbx_seq_one_letter_code
_entity_poly.pdbx_strand_id
1 'polypeptide(L)'
;MQKPDYHVLFDAVRRDADAYRASVLALALFAFWWLLLAIFHFFPMLDIAASAAFFERAACPEGSVQGVVCGDFPYRLDRLFVFLRKVLFYAPSAAAVVVVIALIRALQHHGATYEPLKVRRCSLSLIAFLLGPYVLVNLLLKSFSGRPRPHQTDLFGGDLPFMPAGSFSGQCENNCSFVSGEAAGAGWLICLIPLLPQRLRLVMAPGIIAVSVVTPALRFSFGGHYLSDVMLGWLSSPVVFLLVVAVFEIARVRKNAV
;
A
#
# COMPACT_ATOMS: atom_id res chain seq x y z
N MET A 1 30.82 23.51 15.52
CA MET A 1 29.88 22.94 14.52
C MET A 1 28.89 24.01 14.13
N GLN A 2 28.98 24.53 12.91
CA GLN A 2 28.08 25.57 12.39
C GLN A 2 26.69 24.94 12.17
N LYS A 3 25.63 25.50 12.78
CA LYS A 3 24.26 25.03 12.55
C LYS A 3 23.97 25.14 11.04
N PRO A 4 23.42 24.09 10.39
CA PRO A 4 23.06 24.19 8.99
C PRO A 4 22.01 25.30 8.83
N ASP A 5 22.26 26.22 7.91
CA ASP A 5 21.30 27.26 7.56
C ASP A 5 20.15 26.63 6.76
N TYR A 6 19.01 26.44 7.43
CA TYR A 6 17.83 25.83 6.83
C TYR A 6 17.27 26.65 5.66
N HIS A 7 17.48 27.98 5.64
CA HIS A 7 17.03 28.83 4.53
C HIS A 7 17.82 28.53 3.25
N VAL A 8 19.14 28.40 3.36
CA VAL A 8 20.02 28.04 2.23
C VAL A 8 19.66 26.66 1.66
N LEU A 9 19.39 25.68 2.53
CA LEU A 9 18.98 24.34 2.08
C LEU A 9 17.62 24.36 1.38
N PHE A 10 16.64 25.11 1.91
CA PHE A 10 15.31 25.21 1.32
C PHE A 10 15.35 25.82 -0.08
N ASP A 11 16.12 26.90 -0.25
CA ASP A 11 16.30 27.53 -1.56
C ASP A 11 17.03 26.61 -2.55
N ALA A 12 18.03 25.84 -2.08
CA ALA A 12 18.72 24.87 -2.91
C ALA A 12 17.78 23.74 -3.37
N VAL A 13 16.94 23.20 -2.49
CA VAL A 13 15.92 22.18 -2.83
C VAL A 13 14.91 22.74 -3.82
N ARG A 14 14.48 24.01 -3.67
CA ARG A 14 13.53 24.64 -4.59
C ARG A 14 14.10 24.84 -6.00
N ARG A 15 15.42 25.03 -6.12
CA ARG A 15 16.11 25.16 -7.42
C ARG A 15 16.38 23.80 -8.08
N ASP A 16 16.51 22.72 -7.31
CA ASP A 16 16.67 21.36 -7.83
C ASP A 16 15.31 20.76 -8.20
N ALA A 17 15.05 20.63 -9.51
CA ALA A 17 13.75 20.19 -10.02
C ALA A 17 13.36 18.77 -9.55
N ASP A 18 14.33 17.86 -9.40
CA ASP A 18 14.07 16.48 -8.97
C ASP A 18 13.71 16.44 -7.49
N ALA A 19 14.50 17.11 -6.65
CA ALA A 19 14.25 17.19 -5.21
C ALA A 19 12.91 17.89 -4.93
N TYR A 20 12.65 19.04 -5.57
CA TYR A 20 11.40 19.77 -5.41
C TYR A 20 10.18 18.94 -5.81
N ARG A 21 10.20 18.31 -6.99
CA ARG A 21 9.08 17.49 -7.48
C ARG A 21 8.83 16.29 -6.56
N ALA A 22 9.88 15.57 -6.15
CA ALA A 22 9.74 14.44 -5.24
C ALA A 22 9.14 14.88 -3.90
N SER A 23 9.62 15.98 -3.30
CA SER A 23 9.11 16.51 -2.04
C SER A 23 7.65 16.95 -2.14
N VAL A 24 7.28 17.71 -3.17
CA VAL A 24 5.90 18.19 -3.36
C VAL A 24 4.94 17.01 -3.55
N LEU A 25 5.30 16.04 -4.40
CA LEU A 25 4.45 14.87 -4.63
C LEU A 25 4.35 13.98 -3.37
N ALA A 26 5.45 13.81 -2.63
CA ALA A 26 5.44 13.06 -1.37
C ALA A 26 4.49 13.72 -0.35
N LEU A 27 4.58 15.04 -0.17
CA LEU A 27 3.71 15.79 0.73
C LEU A 27 2.25 15.78 0.27
N ALA A 28 1.99 15.92 -1.04
CA ALA A 28 0.64 15.87 -1.59
C ALA A 28 -0.01 14.50 -1.37
N LEU A 29 0.69 13.39 -1.66
CA LEU A 29 0.17 12.06 -1.40
C LEU A 29 0.02 11.77 0.09
N PHE A 30 0.93 12.24 0.93
CA PHE A 30 0.82 12.09 2.38
C PHE A 30 -0.40 12.85 2.94
N ALA A 31 -0.60 14.09 2.52
CA ALA A 31 -1.79 14.87 2.89
C ALA A 31 -3.07 14.19 2.39
N PHE A 32 -3.08 13.70 1.15
CA PHE A 32 -4.20 12.96 0.59
C PHE A 32 -4.49 11.66 1.36
N TRP A 33 -3.45 10.94 1.80
CA TRP A 33 -3.59 9.76 2.63
C TRP A 33 -4.29 10.07 3.97
N TRP A 34 -3.86 11.13 4.66
CA TRP A 34 -4.51 11.57 5.90
C TRP A 34 -5.92 12.10 5.69
N LEU A 35 -6.17 12.79 4.58
CA LEU A 35 -7.51 13.23 4.21
C LEU A 35 -8.45 12.03 4.01
N LEU A 36 -8.01 11.01 3.26
CA LEU A 36 -8.79 9.78 3.09
C LEU A 36 -9.04 9.08 4.43
N LEU A 37 -8.03 8.98 5.29
CA LEU A 37 -8.19 8.41 6.63
C LEU A 37 -9.25 9.18 7.43
N ALA A 38 -9.19 10.52 7.43
CA ALA A 38 -10.18 11.34 8.12
C ALA A 38 -11.59 11.13 7.56
N ILE A 39 -11.75 11.08 6.24
CA ILE A 39 -13.04 10.81 5.59
C ILE A 39 -13.61 9.46 6.04
N PHE A 40 -12.85 8.37 5.96
CA PHE A 40 -13.33 7.05 6.35
C PHE A 40 -13.53 6.91 7.87
N HIS A 41 -12.76 7.65 8.68
CA HIS A 41 -12.92 7.64 10.13
C HIS A 41 -14.20 8.34 10.57
N PHE A 42 -14.47 9.55 10.06
CA PHE A 42 -15.65 10.34 10.44
C PHE A 42 -16.92 9.95 9.68
N PHE A 43 -16.79 9.30 8.51
CA PHE A 43 -17.91 8.78 7.72
C PHE A 43 -17.79 7.26 7.52
N PRO A 44 -17.85 6.45 8.59
CA PRO A 44 -17.64 5.00 8.53
C PRO A 44 -18.70 4.26 7.69
N MET A 45 -19.84 4.91 7.43
CA MET A 45 -20.87 4.38 6.53
C MET A 45 -20.35 4.09 5.13
N LEU A 46 -19.29 4.76 4.67
CA LEU A 46 -18.66 4.46 3.39
C LEU A 46 -18.09 3.04 3.36
N ASP A 47 -17.39 2.63 4.41
CA ASP A 47 -16.85 1.27 4.54
C ASP A 47 -17.96 0.23 4.64
N ILE A 48 -18.99 0.51 5.47
CA ILE A 48 -20.11 -0.41 5.69
C ILE A 48 -20.91 -0.59 4.39
N ALA A 49 -21.32 0.51 3.74
CA ALA A 49 -22.09 0.45 2.51
C ALA A 49 -21.31 -0.21 1.36
N ALA A 50 -20.01 0.09 1.25
CA ALA A 50 -19.15 -0.53 0.24
C ALA A 50 -19.03 -2.05 0.48
N SER A 51 -18.80 -2.50 1.71
CA SER A 51 -18.74 -3.93 2.02
C SER A 51 -20.10 -4.63 1.85
N ALA A 52 -21.21 -3.96 2.15
CA ALA A 52 -22.55 -4.51 1.97
C ALA A 52 -22.87 -4.85 0.50
N ALA A 53 -22.28 -4.15 -0.46
CA ALA A 53 -22.46 -4.44 -1.88
C ALA A 53 -21.89 -5.80 -2.32
N PHE A 54 -21.02 -6.42 -1.52
CA PHE A 54 -20.41 -7.73 -1.79
C PHE A 54 -20.88 -8.84 -0.85
N PHE A 55 -21.72 -8.51 0.12
CA PHE A 55 -22.25 -9.46 1.10
C PHE A 55 -23.60 -9.99 0.63
N GLU A 56 -23.74 -11.32 0.58
CA GLU A 56 -25.01 -11.96 0.26
C GLU A 56 -25.67 -12.51 1.52
N ARG A 57 -26.88 -12.03 1.82
CA ARG A 57 -27.69 -12.52 2.93
C ARG A 57 -28.24 -13.91 2.63
N ALA A 58 -28.22 -14.78 3.63
CA ALA A 58 -28.81 -16.11 3.59
C ALA A 58 -29.84 -16.27 4.72
N ALA A 59 -30.74 -17.25 4.59
CA ALA A 59 -31.64 -17.62 5.67
C ALA A 59 -30.83 -18.17 6.85
N CYS A 60 -31.08 -17.64 8.05
CA CYS A 60 -30.47 -18.17 9.26
C CYS A 60 -31.00 -19.58 9.56
N PRO A 61 -30.15 -20.51 10.02
CA PRO A 61 -30.61 -21.83 10.49
C PRO A 61 -31.66 -21.71 11.60
N GLU A 62 -32.58 -22.68 11.67
CA GLU A 62 -33.56 -22.76 12.75
C GLU A 62 -32.87 -22.82 14.11
N GLY A 63 -33.34 -22.02 15.07
CA GLY A 63 -32.73 -21.90 16.40
C GLY A 63 -31.60 -20.86 16.52
N SER A 64 -31.31 -20.10 15.45
CA SER A 64 -30.38 -18.96 15.54
C SER A 64 -30.91 -17.88 16.49
N VAL A 65 -30.01 -17.21 17.20
CA VAL A 65 -30.34 -16.09 18.07
C VAL A 65 -31.03 -14.98 17.25
N GLN A 66 -32.10 -14.39 17.80
CA GLN A 66 -32.80 -13.29 17.14
C GLN A 66 -31.86 -12.10 16.93
N GLY A 67 -31.92 -11.48 15.74
CA GLY A 67 -31.12 -10.31 15.39
C GLY A 67 -29.75 -10.62 14.76
N VAL A 68 -29.37 -11.90 14.62
CA VAL A 68 -28.14 -12.29 13.90
C VAL A 68 -28.30 -12.11 12.40
N VAL A 69 -27.26 -11.59 11.75
CA VAL A 69 -27.16 -11.51 10.30
C VAL A 69 -26.54 -12.80 9.78
N CYS A 70 -27.22 -13.53 8.90
CA CYS A 70 -26.66 -14.70 8.23
C CYS A 70 -26.35 -14.40 6.77
N GLY A 71 -25.21 -14.89 6.30
CA GLY A 71 -24.71 -14.62 4.96
C GLY A 71 -23.19 -14.74 4.90
N ASP A 72 -22.62 -14.58 3.72
CA ASP A 72 -21.17 -14.53 3.54
C ASP A 72 -20.82 -13.69 2.31
N PHE A 73 -19.53 -13.47 2.06
CA PHE A 73 -18.98 -12.88 0.85
C PHE A 73 -18.72 -13.99 -0.18
N PRO A 74 -19.54 -14.18 -1.22
CA PRO A 74 -19.47 -15.36 -2.09
C PRO A 74 -18.10 -15.55 -2.76
N TYR A 75 -17.46 -14.45 -3.15
CA TYR A 75 -16.15 -14.47 -3.80
C TYR A 75 -15.03 -15.05 -2.93
N ARG A 76 -15.20 -15.06 -1.60
CA ARG A 76 -14.21 -15.67 -0.70
C ARG A 76 -14.29 -17.21 -0.71
N LEU A 77 -15.43 -17.77 -1.14
CA LEU A 77 -15.68 -19.22 -1.22
C LEU A 77 -15.41 -19.78 -2.63
N ASP A 78 -15.44 -18.92 -3.65
CA ASP A 78 -15.17 -19.30 -5.03
C ASP A 78 -13.70 -19.68 -5.26
N ARG A 79 -13.48 -20.90 -5.77
CA ARG A 79 -12.14 -21.48 -5.97
C ARG A 79 -11.29 -20.69 -6.97
N LEU A 80 -11.89 -20.15 -8.04
CA LEU A 80 -11.17 -19.40 -9.06
C LEU A 80 -10.66 -18.07 -8.48
N PHE A 81 -11.53 -17.34 -7.77
CA PHE A 81 -11.15 -16.07 -7.16
C PHE A 81 -10.12 -16.25 -6.03
N VAL A 82 -10.27 -17.29 -5.21
CA VAL A 82 -9.27 -17.64 -4.19
C VAL A 82 -7.92 -18.00 -4.81
N PHE A 83 -7.91 -18.78 -5.90
CA PHE A 83 -6.68 -19.09 -6.64
C PHE A 83 -6.04 -17.82 -7.23
N LEU A 84 -6.82 -16.98 -7.89
CA LEU A 84 -6.35 -15.73 -8.48
C LEU A 84 -5.73 -14.83 -7.40
N ARG A 85 -6.39 -14.67 -6.25
CA ARG A 85 -5.83 -13.93 -5.10
C ARG A 85 -4.48 -14.49 -4.68
N LYS A 86 -4.35 -15.83 -4.58
CA LYS A 86 -3.09 -16.47 -4.18
C LYS A 86 -1.97 -16.19 -5.17
N VAL A 87 -2.25 -16.20 -6.48
CA VAL A 87 -1.26 -15.83 -7.51
C VAL A 87 -0.85 -14.37 -7.37
N LEU A 88 -1.83 -13.46 -7.30
CA LEU A 88 -1.58 -12.01 -7.21
C LEU A 88 -0.89 -11.61 -5.91
N PHE A 89 -1.13 -12.32 -4.81
CA PHE A 89 -0.45 -12.13 -3.53
C PHE A 89 1.08 -12.24 -3.66
N TYR A 90 1.59 -13.15 -4.50
CA TYR A 90 3.03 -13.32 -4.70
C TYR A 90 3.63 -12.35 -5.72
N ALA A 91 2.82 -11.60 -6.48
CA ALA A 91 3.31 -10.72 -7.55
C ALA A 91 4.29 -9.62 -7.05
N PRO A 92 4.03 -8.91 -5.92
CA PRO A 92 4.99 -7.95 -5.37
C PRO A 92 6.33 -8.59 -5.00
N SER A 93 6.31 -9.75 -4.33
CA SER A 93 7.53 -10.47 -3.94
C SER A 93 8.31 -10.96 -5.15
N ALA A 94 7.63 -11.49 -6.17
CA ALA A 94 8.27 -11.90 -7.42
C ALA A 94 8.91 -10.70 -8.15
N ALA A 95 8.21 -9.57 -8.21
CA ALA A 95 8.76 -8.33 -8.78
C ALA A 95 9.97 -7.82 -7.97
N ALA A 96 9.95 -7.91 -6.64
CA ALA A 96 11.10 -7.57 -5.81
C ALA A 96 12.32 -8.46 -6.10
N VAL A 97 12.13 -9.77 -6.27
CA VAL A 97 13.21 -10.69 -6.69
C VAL A 97 13.80 -10.25 -8.04
N VAL A 98 12.95 -9.89 -9.02
CA VAL A 98 13.41 -9.37 -10.32
C VAL A 98 14.24 -8.08 -10.16
N VAL A 99 13.80 -7.16 -9.30
CA VAL A 99 14.54 -5.92 -9.02
C VAL A 99 15.86 -6.20 -8.30
N VAL A 100 15.91 -7.15 -7.37
CA VAL A 100 17.15 -7.59 -6.71
C VAL A 100 18.13 -8.17 -7.73
N ILE A 101 17.67 -9.05 -8.62
CA ILE A 101 18.52 -9.60 -9.70
C ILE A 101 19.03 -8.47 -10.61
N ALA A 102 18.17 -7.52 -10.96
CA ALA A 102 18.56 -6.36 -11.77
C ALA A 102 19.59 -5.47 -11.07
N LEU A 103 19.48 -5.29 -9.75
CA LEU A 103 20.44 -4.56 -8.93
C LEU A 103 21.79 -5.28 -8.87
N ILE A 104 21.79 -6.59 -8.60
CA ILE A 104 23.02 -7.40 -8.56
C ILE A 104 23.75 -7.32 -9.90
N ARG A 105 23.03 -7.50 -11.02
CA ARG A 105 23.60 -7.38 -12.36
C ARG A 105 24.17 -5.98 -12.61
N ALA A 106 23.47 -4.92 -12.20
CA ALA A 106 23.96 -3.55 -12.36
C ALA A 106 25.23 -3.27 -11.54
N LEU A 107 25.38 -3.91 -10.36
CA LEU A 107 26.57 -3.79 -9.51
C LEU A 107 27.78 -4.60 -10.02
N GLN A 108 27.54 -5.64 -10.83
CA GLN A 108 28.60 -6.44 -11.45
C GLN A 108 29.30 -5.73 -12.64
N HIS A 109 28.70 -4.67 -13.18
CA HIS A 109 29.31 -3.87 -14.24
C HIS A 109 30.36 -2.90 -13.68
N HIS A 110 31.46 -2.74 -14.41
CA HIS A 110 32.56 -1.82 -14.07
C HIS A 110 32.88 -0.88 -15.25
N GLY A 111 33.54 0.24 -14.95
CA GLY A 111 33.99 1.22 -15.94
C GLY A 111 32.82 1.82 -16.74
N ALA A 112 32.98 1.90 -18.06
CA ALA A 112 32.00 2.53 -18.96
C ALA A 112 30.62 1.83 -19.02
N THR A 113 30.51 0.59 -18.52
CA THR A 113 29.24 -0.17 -18.49
C THR A 113 28.46 0.02 -17.19
N TYR A 114 29.04 0.68 -16.18
CA TYR A 114 28.38 0.92 -14.90
C TYR A 114 27.33 2.03 -15.02
N GLU A 115 26.08 1.70 -14.68
CA GLU A 115 24.93 2.62 -14.73
C GLU A 115 24.52 3.07 -13.30
N PRO A 116 25.09 4.15 -12.74
CA PRO A 116 24.82 4.56 -11.36
C PRO A 116 23.34 4.92 -11.11
N LEU A 117 22.64 5.45 -12.12
CA LEU A 117 21.22 5.76 -12.03
C LEU A 117 20.35 4.52 -11.87
N LYS A 118 20.71 3.41 -12.54
CA LYS A 118 19.97 2.15 -12.45
C LYS A 118 20.14 1.52 -11.06
N VAL A 119 21.37 1.47 -10.57
CA VAL A 119 21.68 1.03 -9.19
C VAL A 119 20.87 1.85 -8.19
N ARG A 120 20.91 3.17 -8.30
CA ARG A 120 20.16 4.08 -7.42
C ARG A 120 18.66 3.80 -7.43
N ARG A 121 18.04 3.72 -8.61
CA ARG A 121 16.58 3.50 -8.75
C ARG A 121 16.16 2.14 -8.17
N CYS A 122 16.90 1.08 -8.47
CA CYS A 122 16.62 -0.24 -7.90
C CYS A 122 16.76 -0.23 -6.37
N SER A 123 17.84 0.32 -5.83
CA SER A 123 18.06 0.41 -4.38
C SER A 123 16.94 1.19 -3.67
N LEU A 124 16.58 2.38 -4.16
CA LEU A 124 15.49 3.18 -3.57
C LEU A 124 14.15 2.45 -3.63
N SER A 125 13.87 1.73 -4.73
CA SER A 125 12.63 0.96 -4.86
C SER A 125 12.55 -0.20 -3.85
N LEU A 126 13.66 -0.90 -3.60
CA LEU A 126 13.73 -1.99 -2.62
C LEU A 126 13.67 -1.49 -1.18
N ILE A 127 14.32 -0.36 -0.89
CA ILE A 127 14.20 0.32 0.41
C ILE A 127 12.73 0.69 0.66
N ALA A 128 12.06 1.28 -0.33
CA ALA A 128 10.64 1.61 -0.21
C ALA A 128 9.75 0.37 -0.04
N PHE A 129 10.07 -0.75 -0.72
CA PHE A 129 9.36 -2.02 -0.56
C PHE A 129 9.48 -2.56 0.87
N LEU A 130 10.68 -2.50 1.45
CA LEU A 130 10.92 -2.94 2.82
C LEU A 130 10.20 -2.02 3.82
N LEU A 131 10.36 -0.70 3.67
CA LEU A 131 9.83 0.27 4.62
C LEU A 131 8.30 0.39 4.58
N GLY A 132 7.68 0.32 3.39
CA GLY A 132 6.24 0.49 3.26
C GLY A 132 5.47 -0.79 3.65
N PRO A 133 5.36 -1.77 2.73
CA PRO A 133 4.64 -3.01 3.00
C PRO A 133 5.07 -3.78 4.26
N TYR A 134 6.38 -3.99 4.50
CA TYR A 134 6.82 -4.87 5.59
C TYR A 134 6.91 -4.14 6.93
N VAL A 135 7.64 -3.02 6.99
CA VAL A 135 7.83 -2.29 8.25
C VAL A 135 6.60 -1.48 8.62
N LEU A 136 6.21 -0.51 7.81
CA LEU A 136 5.09 0.39 8.17
C LEU A 136 3.77 -0.38 8.27
N VAL A 137 3.41 -1.15 7.25
CA VAL A 137 2.07 -1.75 7.21
C VAL A 137 1.98 -3.03 8.02
N ASN A 138 2.83 -4.03 7.75
CA ASN A 138 2.71 -5.32 8.42
C ASN A 138 3.26 -5.33 9.85
N LEU A 139 4.41 -4.69 10.13
CA LEU A 139 5.02 -4.72 11.45
C LEU A 139 4.41 -3.69 12.40
N LEU A 140 4.14 -2.47 11.95
CA LEU A 140 3.59 -1.40 12.79
C LEU A 140 2.06 -1.36 12.75
N LEU A 141 1.46 -0.91 11.65
CA LEU A 141 0.02 -0.60 11.63
C LEU A 141 -0.86 -1.82 11.91
N LYS A 142 -0.55 -2.97 11.30
CA LYS A 142 -1.37 -4.18 11.42
C LYS A 142 -1.25 -4.86 12.79
N SER A 143 -0.11 -4.71 13.46
CA SER A 143 0.12 -5.29 14.79
C SER A 143 -0.67 -4.59 15.89
N PHE A 144 -1.04 -3.32 15.68
CA PHE A 144 -1.69 -2.53 16.72
C PHE A 144 -3.16 -2.19 16.42
N SER A 145 -3.63 -2.29 15.17
CA SER A 145 -4.94 -1.73 14.80
C SER A 145 -6.15 -2.31 15.53
N GLY A 146 -6.17 -3.61 15.84
CA GLY A 146 -7.32 -4.26 16.48
C GLY A 146 -8.62 -4.25 15.65
N ARG A 147 -8.62 -3.69 14.43
CA ARG A 147 -9.82 -3.55 13.59
C ARG A 147 -10.26 -4.90 13.00
N PRO A 148 -11.46 -5.42 13.31
CA PRO A 148 -11.98 -6.64 12.71
C PRO A 148 -12.19 -6.51 11.19
N ARG A 149 -12.11 -7.62 10.46
CA ARG A 149 -12.42 -7.66 9.02
C ARG A 149 -13.94 -7.67 8.79
N PRO A 150 -14.45 -7.26 7.61
CA PRO A 150 -15.88 -7.29 7.33
C PRO A 150 -16.56 -8.63 7.65
N HIS A 151 -16.05 -9.76 7.16
CA HIS A 151 -16.63 -11.09 7.46
C HIS A 151 -16.54 -11.54 8.93
N GLN A 152 -15.88 -10.77 9.79
CA GLN A 152 -15.80 -11.03 11.22
C GLN A 152 -16.70 -10.10 12.04
N THR A 153 -17.30 -9.09 11.41
CA THR A 153 -18.15 -8.13 12.12
C THR A 153 -19.60 -8.58 12.20
N ASP A 154 -20.27 -8.20 13.28
CA ASP A 154 -21.72 -8.33 13.53
C ASP A 154 -22.59 -7.84 12.36
N LEU A 155 -22.13 -6.85 11.61
CA LEU A 155 -22.79 -6.33 10.41
C LEU A 155 -22.87 -7.34 9.24
N PHE A 156 -21.96 -8.31 9.18
CA PHE A 156 -21.79 -9.24 8.04
C PHE A 156 -21.63 -10.69 8.50
N GLY A 157 -22.33 -11.06 9.58
CA GLY A 157 -22.43 -12.43 10.05
C GLY A 157 -21.24 -12.98 10.83
N GLY A 158 -20.37 -12.09 11.33
CA GLY A 158 -19.45 -12.42 12.42
C GLY A 158 -19.96 -11.90 13.77
N ASP A 159 -19.08 -11.92 14.79
CA ASP A 159 -19.46 -11.63 16.18
C ASP A 159 -18.72 -10.42 16.79
N LEU A 160 -17.80 -9.80 16.03
CA LEU A 160 -17.01 -8.68 16.52
C LEU A 160 -17.67 -7.33 16.19
N PRO A 161 -17.56 -6.31 17.05
CA PRO A 161 -18.11 -5.00 16.74
C PRO A 161 -17.32 -4.32 15.61
N PHE A 162 -18.03 -3.66 14.70
CA PHE A 162 -17.40 -2.79 13.70
C PHE A 162 -16.57 -1.68 14.36
N MET A 163 -15.44 -1.34 13.72
CA MET A 163 -14.58 -0.23 14.10
C MET A 163 -14.27 0.66 12.90
N PRO A 164 -14.29 2.00 13.05
CA PRO A 164 -13.93 2.94 11.99
C PRO A 164 -12.44 2.86 11.65
N ALA A 165 -12.07 3.32 10.46
CA ALA A 165 -10.68 3.34 10.00
C ALA A 165 -9.77 4.10 10.97
N GLY A 166 -8.58 3.56 11.25
CA GLY A 166 -7.63 4.17 12.21
C GLY A 166 -8.04 4.14 13.68
N SER A 167 -9.15 3.47 14.04
CA SER A 167 -9.45 3.16 15.44
C SER A 167 -8.55 2.03 15.93
N PHE A 168 -8.01 2.19 17.15
CA PHE A 168 -7.17 1.20 17.84
C PHE A 168 -7.92 0.53 19.00
N SER A 169 -9.23 0.74 19.11
CA SER A 169 -10.08 0.21 20.19
C SER A 169 -10.81 -1.07 19.81
N GLY A 170 -10.36 -1.74 18.74
CA GLY A 170 -10.99 -2.96 18.23
C GLY A 170 -10.59 -4.23 18.99
N GLN A 171 -11.38 -5.28 18.80
CA GLN A 171 -11.24 -6.56 19.51
C GLN A 171 -10.56 -7.65 18.67
N CYS A 172 -10.03 -7.33 17.49
CA CYS A 172 -9.25 -8.29 16.72
C CYS A 172 -7.86 -8.48 17.34
N GLU A 173 -7.50 -9.72 17.66
CA GLU A 173 -6.23 -10.03 18.32
C GLU A 173 -5.06 -10.16 17.34
N ASN A 174 -5.29 -10.69 16.14
CA ASN A 174 -4.24 -11.03 15.19
C ASN A 174 -4.69 -10.89 13.73
N ASN A 175 -3.76 -10.55 12.85
CA ASN A 175 -3.99 -10.45 11.40
C ASN A 175 -5.17 -9.55 11.01
N CYS A 176 -5.33 -8.46 11.75
CA CYS A 176 -6.45 -7.52 11.65
C CYS A 176 -6.53 -6.79 10.31
N SER A 177 -7.63 -6.08 10.12
CA SER A 177 -8.01 -5.52 8.82
C SER A 177 -7.20 -4.27 8.45
N PHE A 178 -6.99 -3.37 9.41
CA PHE A 178 -6.35 -2.08 9.15
C PHE A 178 -4.82 -2.16 9.38
N VAL A 179 -3.96 -1.79 8.44
CA VAL A 179 -4.23 -1.53 7.01
C VAL A 179 -3.85 -2.78 6.20
N SER A 180 -4.38 -2.92 4.97
CA SER A 180 -4.11 -4.10 4.16
C SER A 180 -2.66 -4.17 3.64
N GLY A 181 -1.89 -5.13 4.17
CA GLY A 181 -0.53 -5.43 3.70
C GLY A 181 -0.46 -5.94 2.26
N GLU A 182 -1.46 -6.71 1.81
CA GLU A 182 -1.56 -7.15 0.40
C GLU A 182 -1.78 -5.95 -0.52
N ALA A 183 -2.64 -4.99 -0.12
CA ALA A 183 -2.84 -3.75 -0.85
C ALA A 183 -1.56 -2.91 -0.92
N ALA A 184 -0.81 -2.81 0.18
CA ALA A 184 0.46 -2.10 0.21
C ALA A 184 1.48 -2.73 -0.75
N GLY A 185 1.65 -4.05 -0.72
CA GLY A 185 2.51 -4.75 -1.68
C GLY A 185 2.10 -4.47 -3.13
N ALA A 186 0.80 -4.51 -3.41
CA ALA A 186 0.26 -4.21 -4.73
C ALA A 186 0.49 -2.75 -5.15
N GLY A 187 0.34 -1.79 -4.24
CA GLY A 187 0.61 -0.36 -4.49
C GLY A 187 2.09 -0.06 -4.75
N TRP A 188 3.00 -0.88 -4.25
CA TRP A 188 4.42 -0.74 -4.59
C TRP A 188 4.70 -1.09 -6.07
N LEU A 189 3.93 -1.99 -6.69
CA LEU A 189 4.14 -2.40 -8.08
C LEU A 189 4.09 -1.22 -9.07
N ILE A 190 3.18 -0.24 -8.88
CA ILE A 190 3.12 0.92 -9.77
C ILE A 190 4.37 1.81 -9.67
N CYS A 191 5.08 1.76 -8.54
CA CYS A 191 6.33 2.49 -8.34
C CYS A 191 7.48 1.92 -9.18
N LEU A 192 7.31 0.73 -9.75
CA LEU A 192 8.27 0.11 -10.68
C LEU A 192 8.11 0.58 -12.12
N ILE A 193 6.97 1.17 -12.49
CA ILE A 193 6.71 1.62 -13.86
C ILE A 193 7.77 2.65 -14.34
N PRO A 194 8.20 3.62 -13.52
CA PRO A 194 9.30 4.53 -13.90
C PRO A 194 10.66 3.85 -14.05
N LEU A 195 10.87 2.67 -13.45
CA LEU A 195 12.12 1.90 -13.57
C LEU A 195 12.20 1.16 -14.92
N LEU A 196 11.07 0.94 -15.58
CA LEU A 196 11.04 0.28 -16.89
C LEU A 196 11.66 1.16 -17.98
N PRO A 197 12.36 0.54 -18.96
CA PRO A 197 12.77 1.22 -20.19
C PRO A 197 11.55 1.87 -20.88
N GLN A 198 11.75 3.05 -21.47
CA GLN A 198 10.67 3.84 -22.07
C GLN A 198 9.85 3.06 -23.11
N ARG A 199 10.50 2.18 -23.89
CA ARG A 199 9.85 1.33 -24.90
C ARG A 199 8.90 0.29 -24.30
N LEU A 200 9.24 -0.25 -23.12
CA LEU A 200 8.45 -1.28 -22.44
C LEU A 200 7.37 -0.67 -21.55
N ARG A 201 7.51 0.60 -21.13
CA ARG A 201 6.61 1.24 -20.18
C ARG A 201 5.17 1.23 -20.68
N LEU A 202 4.91 1.60 -21.94
CA LEU A 202 3.56 1.65 -22.49
C LEU A 202 2.91 0.26 -22.61
N VAL A 203 3.71 -0.78 -22.85
CA VAL A 203 3.22 -2.16 -23.02
C VAL A 203 2.97 -2.81 -21.66
N MET A 204 3.87 -2.62 -20.69
CA MET A 204 3.81 -3.32 -19.40
C MET A 204 3.00 -2.56 -18.35
N ALA A 205 2.94 -1.22 -18.41
CA ALA A 205 2.25 -0.42 -17.39
C ALA A 205 0.78 -0.81 -17.20
N PRO A 206 -0.03 -1.05 -18.26
CA PRO A 206 -1.43 -1.45 -18.07
C PRO A 206 -1.56 -2.74 -17.26
N GLY A 207 -0.72 -3.75 -17.53
CA GLY A 207 -0.71 -5.01 -16.78
C GLY A 207 -0.28 -4.83 -15.33
N ILE A 208 0.74 -4.01 -15.08
CA ILE A 208 1.21 -3.69 -13.72
C ILE A 208 0.11 -2.96 -12.93
N ILE A 209 -0.54 -1.97 -13.54
CA ILE A 209 -1.64 -1.22 -12.93
C ILE A 209 -2.82 -2.16 -12.64
N ALA A 210 -3.18 -3.01 -13.60
CA ALA A 210 -4.27 -3.98 -13.43
C ALA A 210 -3.99 -4.92 -12.24
N VAL A 211 -2.80 -5.54 -12.17
CA VAL A 211 -2.39 -6.37 -11.03
C VAL A 211 -2.42 -5.57 -9.73
N SER A 212 -1.89 -4.34 -9.75
CA SER A 212 -1.82 -3.45 -8.59
C SER A 212 -3.20 -3.08 -8.02
N VAL A 213 -4.22 -2.93 -8.87
CA VAL A 213 -5.58 -2.53 -8.47
C VAL A 213 -6.46 -3.75 -8.19
N VAL A 214 -6.37 -4.82 -8.98
CA VAL A 214 -7.20 -6.03 -8.81
C VAL A 214 -6.85 -6.74 -7.50
N THR A 215 -5.57 -6.78 -7.10
CA THR A 215 -5.15 -7.44 -5.86
C THR A 215 -5.89 -6.92 -4.62
N PRO A 216 -5.89 -5.60 -4.32
CA PRO A 216 -6.71 -5.05 -3.23
C PRO A 216 -8.22 -5.19 -3.46
N ALA A 217 -8.70 -5.06 -4.70
CA ALA A 217 -10.12 -5.19 -4.99
C ALA A 217 -10.67 -6.58 -4.62
N LEU A 218 -9.91 -7.65 -4.88
CA LEU A 218 -10.27 -9.00 -4.44
C LEU A 218 -10.38 -9.09 -2.92
N ARG A 219 -9.42 -8.52 -2.19
CA ARG A 219 -9.42 -8.51 -0.72
C ARG A 219 -10.63 -7.79 -0.13
N PHE A 220 -11.04 -6.70 -0.76
CA PHE A 220 -12.26 -5.96 -0.42
C PHE A 220 -13.52 -6.79 -0.72
N SER A 221 -13.64 -7.35 -1.94
CA SER A 221 -14.81 -8.15 -2.35
C SER A 221 -14.99 -9.44 -1.54
N PHE A 222 -13.93 -9.97 -0.92
CA PHE A 222 -14.00 -11.19 -0.11
C PHE A 222 -14.40 -10.90 1.35
N GLY A 223 -14.72 -9.65 1.68
CA GLY A 223 -14.91 -9.21 3.05
C GLY A 223 -13.65 -9.36 3.90
N GLY A 224 -12.47 -9.43 3.26
CA GLY A 224 -11.19 -9.58 3.94
C GLY A 224 -10.66 -8.25 4.50
N HIS A 225 -11.05 -7.14 3.87
CA HIS A 225 -10.66 -5.78 4.22
C HIS A 225 -11.79 -4.80 3.88
N TYR A 226 -11.93 -3.73 4.66
CA TYR A 226 -12.81 -2.62 4.29
C TYR A 226 -12.21 -1.80 3.14
N LEU A 227 -13.02 -0.97 2.48
CA LEU A 227 -12.58 -0.13 1.37
C LEU A 227 -11.44 0.81 1.79
N SER A 228 -11.56 1.42 2.96
CA SER A 228 -10.50 2.27 3.53
C SER A 228 -9.18 1.51 3.70
N ASP A 229 -9.24 0.25 4.15
CA ASP A 229 -8.05 -0.55 4.45
C ASP A 229 -7.27 -0.85 3.18
N VAL A 230 -7.97 -1.11 2.07
CA VAL A 230 -7.33 -1.37 0.78
C VAL A 230 -6.84 -0.09 0.13
N MET A 231 -7.59 1.02 0.19
CA MET A 231 -7.18 2.31 -0.38
C MET A 231 -5.96 2.89 0.35
N LEU A 232 -6.02 2.97 1.68
CA LEU A 232 -4.93 3.50 2.50
C LEU A 232 -3.70 2.59 2.45
N GLY A 233 -3.90 1.26 2.37
CA GLY A 233 -2.81 0.30 2.25
C GLY A 233 -2.08 0.48 0.93
N TRP A 234 -2.84 0.47 -0.17
CA TRP A 234 -2.31 0.70 -1.50
C TRP A 234 -1.56 2.03 -1.61
N LEU A 235 -2.15 3.12 -1.11
CA LEU A 235 -1.57 4.46 -1.18
C LEU A 235 -0.33 4.65 -0.29
N SER A 236 -0.20 3.90 0.80
CA SER A 236 0.97 3.99 1.68
C SER A 236 2.29 3.68 0.96
N SER A 237 2.27 2.79 -0.05
CA SER A 237 3.47 2.41 -0.78
C SER A 237 4.01 3.53 -1.69
N PRO A 238 3.20 4.15 -2.57
CA PRO A 238 3.61 5.37 -3.28
C PRO A 238 4.04 6.52 -2.36
N VAL A 239 3.37 6.72 -1.22
CA VAL A 239 3.78 7.72 -0.22
C VAL A 239 5.18 7.44 0.30
N VAL A 240 5.42 6.22 0.81
CA VAL A 240 6.74 5.83 1.34
C VAL A 240 7.81 5.88 0.25
N PHE A 241 7.48 5.42 -0.96
CA PHE A 241 8.41 5.47 -2.10
C PHE A 241 8.86 6.90 -2.40
N LEU A 242 7.93 7.84 -2.52
CA LEU A 242 8.26 9.24 -2.79
C LEU A 242 8.95 9.92 -1.61
N LEU A 243 8.62 9.56 -0.37
CA LEU A 243 9.34 10.05 0.81
C LEU A 243 10.80 9.58 0.79
N VAL A 244 11.06 8.31 0.49
CA VAL A 244 12.43 7.77 0.37
C VAL A 244 13.20 8.49 -0.73
N VAL A 245 12.59 8.71 -1.90
CA VAL A 245 13.19 9.47 -2.99
C VAL A 245 13.46 10.92 -2.58
N ALA A 246 12.49 11.60 -1.99
CA ALA A 246 12.61 12.99 -1.57
C ALA A 246 13.73 13.18 -0.53
N VAL A 247 13.79 12.32 0.50
CA VAL A 247 14.85 12.36 1.52
C VAL A 247 16.22 12.16 0.87
N PHE A 248 16.34 11.21 -0.07
CA PHE A 248 17.59 10.98 -0.78
C PHE A 248 18.01 12.19 -1.63
N GLU A 249 17.10 12.77 -2.41
CA GLU A 249 17.41 13.91 -3.28
C GLU A 249 17.73 15.18 -2.46
N ILE A 250 17.04 15.41 -1.33
CA ILE A 250 17.39 16.48 -0.38
C ILE A 250 18.80 16.26 0.20
N ALA A 251 19.14 15.03 0.59
CA ALA A 251 20.48 14.71 1.10
C ALA A 251 21.58 14.92 0.03
N ARG A 252 21.28 14.60 -1.23
CA ARG A 252 22.16 14.88 -2.39
C ARG A 252 22.38 16.38 -2.56
N VAL A 253 21.30 17.17 -2.59
CA VAL A 253 21.37 18.64 -2.73
C VAL A 253 22.16 19.25 -1.57
N ARG A 254 21.91 18.81 -0.33
CA ARG A 254 22.64 19.28 0.84
C ARG A 254 24.14 19.02 0.73
N LYS A 255 24.54 17.84 0.26
CA LYS A 255 25.96 17.50 0.08
C LYS A 255 26.65 18.36 -0.99
N ASN A 256 25.91 18.82 -1.99
CA ASN A 256 26.45 19.68 -3.05
C ASN A 256 26.46 21.16 -2.68
N ALA A 257 25.72 21.56 -1.64
CA ALA A 257 25.62 22.95 -1.17
C ALA A 257 26.60 23.29 -0.02
N VAL A 258 27.27 22.28 0.54
CA VAL A 258 28.32 22.39 1.57
C VAL A 258 29.66 22.10 0.93
#